data_AF-A0A850HDU0-F1
#
_entry.id   AF-A0A850HDU0-F1
#
_cell.length_a   1.000
_cell.length_b   1.000
_cell.length_c   1.000
_cell.angle_alpha   90.00
_cell.angle_beta   90.00
_cell.angle_gamma   90.00
#
_symmetry.space_group_name_H-M   'P 1'
#
loop_
_entity.id
_entity.type
_entity.pdbx_description
1 polymer ?
#
loop_
_entity_poly.entity_id
_entity_poly.type
_entity_poly.pdbx_seq_one_letter_code
_entity_poly.pdbx_strand_id
1 'polypeptide(L)'
;MSTSQDTAIAPAGKTALDSGPQKAKSTKVPAQGVAEQRQNVAASQASPGGGVAEYSLSGGLIRRLAEMNASLAFTSYQSGLLYMLGSNAQGSAQLHQSGMPKPMGLSVDQDGGFVLSAGAQIMRFANVLEPDQRINQIYDACFMPRMNYVTGQLDAHDVGVDAQGEIVFVNTRYNCLAKPSPRHSFEPIWRPSFISDIVDEDRCHLNGLAMRDGKPAFVTSVSKSDTIDGWRDRRADGGVVIDVEKNKVICEGLSMPHSPRWHNGKLWVLDAGTGDFGYVEMPKGKAKLGKFKPVTFCPGFLRGLAFNGKYAFVGLSKPRYKRFEGLALDKRLKDADSEPWCGVQVIDTDTGACVDWFRIDGKIGELYDVELIPGFRCPMTVSPTSPDAATLVTFDQASRQPNP
;
A
#
# COMPACT_ATOMS: atom_id res chain seq x y z
N MET A 1 -34.94 -60.39 20.96
CA MET A 1 -35.26 -59.89 19.60
C MET A 1 -33.96 -59.91 18.84
N SER A 2 -33.71 -61.04 18.18
CA SER A 2 -32.38 -61.53 17.85
C SER A 2 -32.41 -62.27 16.52
N THR A 3 -31.23 -62.31 15.89
CA THR A 3 -30.63 -63.43 15.14
C THR A 3 -31.21 -63.89 13.80
N SER A 4 -30.25 -64.34 12.96
CA SER A 4 -30.31 -65.37 11.91
C SER A 4 -30.99 -64.97 10.59
N GLN A 5 -30.23 -64.84 9.49
CA GLN A 5 -29.76 -65.89 8.56
C GLN A 5 -30.91 -66.50 7.76
N ASP A 6 -30.83 -66.37 6.42
CA ASP A 6 -31.18 -67.49 5.54
C ASP A 6 -30.41 -67.44 4.21
N THR A 7 -30.05 -68.66 3.80
CA THR A 7 -29.15 -69.10 2.72
C THR A 7 -29.93 -69.75 1.58
N ALA A 8 -29.41 -69.69 0.33
CA ALA A 8 -29.47 -70.77 -0.68
C ALA A 8 -28.62 -70.37 -1.93
N ILE A 9 -27.45 -70.95 -2.19
CA ILE A 9 -27.09 -72.21 -2.92
C ILE A 9 -26.89 -72.03 -4.45
N ALA A 10 -25.77 -72.60 -4.92
CA ALA A 10 -25.06 -72.48 -6.21
C ALA A 10 -25.67 -73.34 -7.36
N PRO A 11 -25.03 -73.42 -8.56
CA PRO A 11 -23.85 -74.29 -8.73
C PRO A 11 -22.71 -73.75 -9.63
N ALA A 12 -21.59 -74.46 -9.53
CA ALA A 12 -20.27 -74.17 -10.10
C ALA A 12 -20.05 -74.65 -11.54
N GLY A 13 -19.14 -73.99 -12.24
CA GLY A 13 -18.49 -74.44 -13.48
C GLY A 13 -16.96 -74.32 -13.36
N LYS A 14 -16.25 -75.43 -13.61
CA LYS A 14 -14.79 -75.64 -13.52
C LYS A 14 -14.02 -75.02 -14.69
N THR A 15 -12.75 -74.67 -14.48
CA THR A 15 -11.50 -75.08 -15.21
C THR A 15 -10.34 -74.11 -14.86
N ALA A 16 -9.29 -74.54 -14.16
CA ALA A 16 -8.03 -75.18 -14.61
C ALA A 16 -7.01 -74.15 -15.19
N LEU A 17 -5.92 -73.83 -14.46
CA LEU A 17 -4.49 -74.24 -14.66
C LEU A 17 -3.68 -72.95 -14.94
N ASP A 18 -2.40 -72.74 -14.67
CA ASP A 18 -1.32 -73.38 -13.92
C ASP A 18 -0.22 -72.29 -13.81
N SER A 19 0.66 -72.45 -12.82
CA SER A 19 1.77 -71.60 -12.41
C SER A 19 3.01 -71.68 -13.30
N GLY A 20 3.80 -70.59 -13.34
CA GLY A 20 5.18 -70.60 -13.86
C GLY A 20 5.86 -69.21 -13.76
N PRO A 21 7.09 -69.09 -13.18
CA PRO A 21 7.72 -67.80 -12.90
C PRO A 21 8.71 -67.37 -14.00
N GLN A 22 8.80 -66.06 -14.31
CA GLN A 22 9.85 -65.53 -15.20
C GLN A 22 10.65 -64.36 -14.60
N LYS A 23 11.94 -64.67 -14.47
CA LYS A 23 13.20 -63.92 -14.32
C LYS A 23 13.19 -62.40 -14.59
N ALA A 24 13.90 -61.71 -13.69
CA ALA A 24 14.40 -60.35 -13.79
C ALA A 24 15.34 -60.13 -15.00
N LYS A 25 15.22 -58.96 -15.64
CA LYS A 25 16.23 -58.37 -16.53
C LYS A 25 16.41 -56.89 -16.20
N SER A 26 17.63 -56.57 -15.77
CA SER A 26 18.16 -55.20 -15.62
C SER A 26 18.26 -54.52 -16.98
N THR A 27 17.76 -53.29 -17.09
CA THR A 27 18.06 -52.38 -18.20
C THR A 27 18.57 -51.04 -17.63
N LYS A 28 19.79 -50.68 -18.03
CA LYS A 28 20.44 -49.39 -17.76
C LYS A 28 19.70 -48.28 -18.52
N VAL A 29 19.36 -47.19 -17.83
CA VAL A 29 18.86 -45.94 -18.42
C VAL A 29 20.05 -45.00 -18.67
N PRO A 30 20.19 -44.37 -19.85
CA PRO A 30 21.23 -43.38 -20.08
C PRO A 30 20.85 -42.02 -19.46
N ALA A 31 21.84 -41.36 -18.87
CA ALA A 31 21.72 -40.04 -18.28
C ALA A 31 21.39 -38.98 -19.34
N GLN A 32 20.20 -38.38 -19.25
CA GLN A 32 19.88 -37.13 -19.94
C GLN A 32 20.28 -35.96 -19.06
N GLY A 33 21.09 -35.06 -19.62
CA GLY A 33 21.49 -33.81 -18.98
C GLY A 33 20.28 -32.97 -18.58
N VAL A 34 20.33 -32.43 -17.37
CA VAL A 34 19.30 -31.56 -16.81
C VAL A 34 19.33 -30.23 -17.58
N ALA A 35 18.37 -30.02 -18.47
CA ALA A 35 18.06 -28.69 -18.96
C ALA A 35 17.48 -27.90 -17.78
N GLU A 36 18.07 -26.74 -17.46
CA GLU A 36 17.48 -25.77 -16.54
C GLU A 36 16.10 -25.36 -17.08
N GLN A 37 15.04 -25.96 -16.53
CA GLN A 37 13.67 -25.51 -16.73
C GLN A 37 13.53 -24.13 -16.08
N ARG A 38 13.73 -23.07 -16.85
CA ARG A 38 13.26 -21.73 -16.47
C ARG A 38 11.75 -21.82 -16.27
N GLN A 39 11.29 -21.63 -15.03
CA GLN A 39 9.86 -21.56 -14.73
C GLN A 39 9.25 -20.40 -15.50
N ASN A 40 8.44 -20.70 -16.51
CA ASN A 40 7.58 -19.70 -17.13
C ASN A 40 6.46 -19.39 -16.14
N VAL A 41 6.63 -18.32 -15.36
CA VAL A 41 5.61 -17.82 -14.45
C VAL A 41 4.60 -17.02 -15.26
N ALA A 42 3.34 -17.44 -15.25
CA ALA A 42 2.24 -16.70 -15.86
C ALA A 42 1.14 -16.50 -14.80
N ALA A 43 0.74 -15.24 -14.60
CA ALA A 43 -0.45 -14.89 -13.84
C ALA A 43 -1.57 -14.51 -14.81
N SER A 44 -2.81 -14.88 -14.49
CA SER A 44 -3.98 -14.47 -15.24
C SER A 44 -4.06 -12.94 -15.34
N GLN A 45 -4.45 -12.43 -16.50
CA GLN A 45 -4.74 -11.00 -16.68
C GLN A 45 -6.16 -10.69 -16.19
N ALA A 46 -6.52 -11.13 -14.98
CA ALA A 46 -7.82 -10.84 -14.41
C ALA A 46 -7.93 -9.33 -14.16
N SER A 47 -8.62 -8.63 -15.06
CA SER A 47 -8.99 -7.23 -14.88
C SER A 47 -9.97 -7.15 -13.71
N PRO A 48 -9.73 -6.29 -12.71
CA PRO A 48 -10.75 -5.99 -11.71
C PRO A 48 -12.02 -5.51 -12.41
N GLY A 49 -13.21 -5.74 -11.84
CA GLY A 49 -14.49 -5.25 -12.39
C GLY A 49 -14.65 -3.72 -12.44
N GLY A 50 -13.58 -2.95 -12.26
CA GLY A 50 -13.52 -1.51 -12.50
C GLY A 50 -12.93 -1.25 -13.89
N GLY A 51 -13.61 -0.41 -14.69
CA GLY A 51 -13.14 -0.08 -16.03
C GLY A 51 -11.71 0.47 -16.06
N VAL A 52 -11.06 0.35 -17.22
CA VAL A 52 -9.72 0.89 -17.48
C VAL A 52 -9.68 2.36 -17.08
N ALA A 53 -8.69 2.76 -16.27
CA ALA A 53 -8.55 4.16 -15.89
C ALA A 53 -8.20 4.98 -17.12
N GLU A 54 -8.94 6.04 -17.38
CA GLU A 54 -8.54 7.07 -18.33
C GLU A 54 -7.49 7.94 -17.65
N TYR A 55 -6.32 8.09 -18.27
CA TYR A 55 -5.23 8.85 -17.68
C TYR A 55 -4.40 9.57 -18.75
N SER A 56 -3.71 10.61 -18.31
CA SER A 56 -2.68 11.32 -19.06
C SER A 56 -1.46 11.56 -18.17
N LEU A 57 -0.30 11.80 -18.78
CA LEU A 57 0.94 12.05 -18.03
C LEU A 57 1.85 13.02 -18.78
N SER A 58 2.72 13.70 -18.04
CA SER A 58 3.77 14.53 -18.62
C SER A 58 4.81 13.69 -19.37
N GLY A 59 5.40 14.26 -20.43
CA GLY A 59 6.39 13.54 -21.25
C GLY A 59 7.66 13.10 -20.51
N GLY A 60 7.96 13.69 -19.34
CA GLY A 60 9.15 13.36 -18.54
C GLY A 60 8.94 12.25 -17.50
N LEU A 61 7.70 11.93 -17.12
CA LEU A 61 7.43 11.13 -15.93
C LEU A 61 8.00 9.71 -16.01
N ILE A 62 7.72 9.00 -17.11
CA ILE A 62 8.15 7.60 -17.27
C ILE A 62 9.67 7.49 -17.33
N ARG A 63 10.31 8.42 -18.04
CA ARG A 63 11.77 8.52 -18.08
C ARG A 63 12.33 8.75 -16.68
N ARG A 64 11.72 9.65 -15.89
CA ARG A 64 12.16 9.94 -14.52
C ARG A 64 12.07 8.72 -13.62
N LEU A 65 10.96 7.98 -13.65
CA LEU A 65 10.80 6.73 -12.89
C LEU A 65 11.86 5.69 -13.30
N ALA A 66 12.13 5.56 -14.60
CA ALA A 66 13.18 4.66 -15.10
C ALA A 66 14.60 5.07 -14.65
N GLU A 67 14.91 6.37 -14.65
CA GLU A 67 16.19 6.92 -14.16
C GLU A 67 16.36 6.72 -12.64
N MET A 68 15.26 6.78 -11.88
CA MET A 68 15.23 6.47 -10.45
C MET A 68 15.35 4.96 -10.15
N ASN A 69 15.23 4.12 -11.17
CA ASN A 69 15.02 2.68 -11.03
C ASN A 69 13.89 2.36 -10.05
N ALA A 70 12.75 3.01 -10.23
CA ALA A 70 11.58 2.88 -9.36
C ALA A 70 10.28 2.89 -10.17
N SER A 71 9.19 2.50 -9.51
CA SER A 71 7.84 2.62 -10.01
C SER A 71 6.96 3.33 -8.99
N LEU A 72 5.84 3.88 -9.44
CA LEU A 72 4.89 4.61 -8.61
C LEU A 72 3.72 3.71 -8.24
N ALA A 73 3.56 3.44 -6.95
CA ALA A 73 2.40 2.79 -6.39
C ALA A 73 1.41 3.84 -5.86
N PHE A 74 0.12 3.65 -6.09
CA PHE A 74 -0.90 4.51 -5.48
C PHE A 74 -2.21 3.77 -5.27
N THR A 75 -2.97 4.19 -4.25
CA THR A 75 -4.23 3.55 -3.87
C THR A 75 -5.42 4.45 -4.14
N SER A 76 -6.55 3.84 -4.49
CA SER A 76 -7.85 4.50 -4.48
C SER A 76 -8.86 3.60 -3.79
N TYR A 77 -9.23 3.99 -2.57
CA TYR A 77 -10.27 3.29 -1.83
C TYR A 77 -11.65 3.44 -2.50
N GLN A 78 -11.86 4.51 -3.28
CA GLN A 78 -13.08 4.76 -4.03
C GLN A 78 -13.28 3.73 -5.14
N SER A 79 -12.23 3.41 -5.89
CA SER A 79 -12.29 2.38 -6.95
C SER A 79 -12.04 0.97 -6.43
N GLY A 80 -11.46 0.83 -5.24
CA GLY A 80 -11.05 -0.47 -4.71
C GLY A 80 -9.78 -1.00 -5.38
N LEU A 81 -8.90 -0.12 -5.86
CA LEU A 81 -7.74 -0.49 -6.68
C LEU A 81 -6.41 -0.01 -6.08
N LEU A 82 -5.41 -0.88 -6.19
CA LEU A 82 -3.99 -0.53 -6.10
C LEU A 82 -3.42 -0.50 -7.52
N TYR A 83 -2.75 0.60 -7.83
CA TYR A 83 -2.15 0.86 -9.13
C TYR A 83 -0.62 0.80 -9.03
N MET A 84 0.02 0.28 -10.07
CA MET A 84 1.46 0.32 -10.26
C MET A 84 1.75 0.98 -11.61
N LEU A 85 2.37 2.15 -11.60
CA LEU A 85 2.79 2.88 -12.80
C LEU A 85 4.31 2.79 -12.96
N GLY A 86 4.74 2.28 -14.10
CA GLY A 86 6.15 2.09 -14.41
C GLY A 86 6.48 2.27 -15.88
N SER A 87 7.71 1.90 -16.25
CA SER A 87 8.19 1.85 -17.62
C SER A 87 8.36 0.40 -18.05
N ASN A 88 7.72 0.00 -19.14
CA ASN A 88 8.00 -1.28 -19.76
C ASN A 88 9.39 -1.33 -20.41
N ALA A 89 9.77 -2.48 -20.96
CA ALA A 89 11.07 -2.70 -21.60
C ALA A 89 11.35 -1.78 -22.81
N GLN A 90 10.29 -1.23 -23.43
CA GLN A 90 10.38 -0.30 -24.57
C GLN A 90 10.45 1.17 -24.13
N GLY A 91 10.41 1.46 -22.83
CA GLY A 91 10.43 2.83 -22.31
C GLY A 91 9.05 3.52 -22.28
N SER A 92 7.98 2.78 -22.54
CA SER A 92 6.60 3.31 -22.53
C SER A 92 5.93 3.10 -21.18
N ALA A 93 4.94 3.94 -20.87
CA ALA A 93 4.14 3.82 -19.67
C ALA A 93 3.44 2.45 -19.59
N GLN A 94 3.53 1.80 -18.43
CA GLN A 94 2.76 0.61 -18.08
C GLN A 94 2.01 0.88 -16.77
N LEU A 95 0.68 0.83 -16.83
CA LEU A 95 -0.18 0.96 -15.65
C LEU A 95 -0.83 -0.40 -15.36
N HIS A 96 -0.42 -1.04 -14.27
CA HIS A 96 -1.07 -2.23 -13.75
C HIS A 96 -2.10 -1.87 -12.68
N GLN A 97 -3.20 -2.61 -12.63
CA GLN A 97 -4.31 -2.41 -11.71
C GLN A 97 -4.66 -3.72 -11.01
N SER A 98 -4.83 -3.68 -9.69
CA SER A 98 -5.17 -4.85 -8.89
C SER A 98 -6.28 -4.51 -7.88
N GLY A 99 -7.27 -5.38 -7.79
CA GLY A 99 -8.38 -5.24 -6.84
C GLY A 99 -7.91 -5.40 -5.40
N MET A 100 -8.25 -4.45 -4.53
CA MET A 100 -7.92 -4.47 -3.10
C MET A 100 -9.16 -4.10 -2.28
N PRO A 101 -9.37 -4.68 -1.09
CA PRO A 101 -10.50 -4.32 -0.24
C PRO A 101 -10.28 -2.92 0.37
N LYS A 102 -10.85 -1.87 -0.24
CA LYS A 102 -10.74 -0.46 0.24
C LYS A 102 -9.27 -0.08 0.57
N PRO A 103 -8.33 -0.08 -0.40
CA PRO A 103 -6.91 0.17 -0.16
C PRO A 103 -6.67 1.60 0.32
N MET A 104 -5.84 1.74 1.35
CA MET A 104 -5.56 2.98 2.06
C MET A 104 -4.03 3.23 2.07
N GLY A 105 -3.38 3.20 3.23
CA GLY A 105 -1.97 3.57 3.40
C GLY A 105 -1.00 2.54 2.82
N LEU A 106 0.15 3.01 2.32
CA LEU A 106 1.24 2.23 1.75
C LEU A 106 2.55 2.55 2.48
N SER A 107 3.38 1.54 2.67
CA SER A 107 4.77 1.71 3.09
C SER A 107 5.63 0.69 2.38
N VAL A 108 6.71 1.13 1.74
CA VAL A 108 7.77 0.19 1.33
C VAL A 108 8.35 -0.53 2.53
N ASP A 109 8.81 -1.74 2.25
CA ASP A 109 9.48 -2.62 3.19
C ASP A 109 10.99 -2.65 2.91
N GLN A 110 11.80 -3.01 3.90
CA GLN A 110 13.25 -3.08 3.76
C GLN A 110 13.70 -4.22 2.83
N ASP A 111 12.90 -5.28 2.75
CA ASP A 111 13.18 -6.47 1.93
C ASP A 111 12.69 -6.34 0.47
N GLY A 112 12.36 -5.13 0.02
CA GLY A 112 11.88 -4.86 -1.34
C GLY A 112 10.39 -5.18 -1.58
N GLY A 113 9.66 -5.57 -0.53
CA GLY A 113 8.21 -5.68 -0.50
C GLY A 113 7.51 -4.37 -0.13
N PHE A 114 6.23 -4.46 0.21
CA PHE A 114 5.49 -3.33 0.80
C PHE A 114 4.34 -3.79 1.69
N VAL A 115 3.88 -2.91 2.56
CA VAL A 115 2.70 -3.08 3.41
C VAL A 115 1.57 -2.19 2.89
N LEU A 116 0.34 -2.71 2.96
CA LEU A 116 -0.88 -2.02 2.57
C LEU A 116 -1.91 -2.15 3.71
N SER A 117 -2.46 -1.03 4.18
CA SER A 117 -3.74 -1.07 4.90
C SER A 117 -4.90 -1.10 3.91
N ALA A 118 -5.89 -1.95 4.16
CA ALA A 118 -6.98 -2.18 3.22
C ALA A 118 -8.23 -2.65 3.96
N GLY A 119 -9.23 -1.78 4.12
CA GLY A 119 -10.52 -2.15 4.69
C GLY A 119 -10.41 -2.75 6.10
N ALA A 120 -10.59 -4.08 6.20
CA ALA A 120 -10.49 -4.82 7.46
C ALA A 120 -9.18 -5.62 7.60
N GLN A 121 -8.19 -5.31 6.75
CA GLN A 121 -6.94 -6.03 6.61
C GLN A 121 -5.72 -5.10 6.70
N ILE A 122 -4.62 -5.64 7.23
CA ILE A 122 -3.26 -5.16 7.02
C ILE A 122 -2.49 -6.26 6.29
N MET A 123 -2.00 -5.96 5.09
CA MET A 123 -1.37 -6.94 4.20
C MET A 123 0.09 -6.59 3.95
N ARG A 124 0.97 -7.60 3.95
CA ARG A 124 2.37 -7.46 3.51
C ARG A 124 2.57 -8.25 2.22
N PHE A 125 3.07 -7.55 1.21
CA PHE A 125 3.33 -8.07 -0.12
C PHE A 125 4.82 -8.34 -0.30
N ALA A 126 5.15 -9.48 -0.90
CA ALA A 126 6.51 -9.87 -1.26
C ALA A 126 6.62 -10.09 -2.76
N ASN A 127 7.74 -9.68 -3.36
CA ASN A 127 8.05 -10.04 -4.74
C ASN A 127 8.38 -11.53 -4.80
N VAL A 128 7.79 -12.25 -5.74
CA VAL A 128 8.00 -13.70 -5.92
C VAL A 128 8.85 -14.06 -7.13
N LEU A 129 9.43 -13.07 -7.80
CA LEU A 129 10.31 -13.26 -8.94
C LEU A 129 11.77 -13.11 -8.54
N GLU A 130 12.63 -13.96 -9.09
CA GLU A 130 14.07 -13.76 -9.11
C GLU A 130 14.45 -12.57 -10.03
N PRO A 131 15.64 -11.95 -9.87
CA PRO A 131 16.00 -10.73 -10.60
C PRO A 131 15.91 -10.83 -12.14
N ASP A 132 16.21 -11.99 -12.72
CA ASP A 132 16.18 -12.24 -14.17
C ASP A 132 14.83 -12.76 -14.67
N GLN A 133 13.90 -13.09 -13.76
CA GLN A 133 12.58 -13.59 -14.12
C GLN A 133 11.64 -12.47 -14.53
N ARG A 134 10.72 -12.81 -15.43
CA ARG A 134 9.62 -11.94 -15.84
C ARG A 134 8.32 -12.72 -15.78
N ILE A 135 7.26 -12.10 -15.27
CA ILE A 135 5.92 -12.67 -15.31
C ILE A 135 5.14 -12.03 -16.47
N ASN A 136 4.38 -12.85 -17.18
CA ASN A 136 3.62 -12.44 -18.36
C ASN A 136 4.48 -11.77 -19.45
N GLN A 137 5.80 -12.05 -19.46
CA GLN A 137 6.80 -11.46 -20.37
C GLN A 137 6.95 -9.92 -20.27
N ILE A 138 6.31 -9.28 -19.29
CA ILE A 138 6.25 -7.81 -19.18
C ILE A 138 6.83 -7.34 -17.85
N TYR A 139 6.37 -7.96 -16.75
CA TYR A 139 6.61 -7.39 -15.42
C TYR A 139 7.88 -7.94 -14.78
N ASP A 140 8.65 -7.04 -14.18
CA ASP A 140 9.93 -7.32 -13.52
C ASP A 140 9.82 -7.57 -12.01
N ALA A 141 8.61 -7.43 -11.46
CA ALA A 141 8.23 -7.87 -10.13
C ALA A 141 6.79 -8.38 -10.13
N CYS A 142 6.52 -9.37 -9.27
CA CYS A 142 5.18 -9.87 -8.99
C CYS A 142 4.94 -9.87 -7.48
N PHE A 143 4.22 -8.87 -6.99
CA PHE A 143 3.94 -8.72 -5.57
C PHE A 143 2.73 -9.56 -5.15
N MET A 144 2.97 -10.54 -4.29
CA MET A 144 1.96 -11.43 -3.73
C MET A 144 1.68 -11.08 -2.25
N PRO A 145 0.41 -11.04 -1.81
CA PRO A 145 0.07 -10.83 -0.41
C PRO A 145 0.43 -12.08 0.41
N ARG A 146 1.59 -12.08 1.05
CA ARG A 146 2.12 -13.25 1.79
C ARG A 146 1.74 -13.25 3.26
N MET A 147 1.49 -12.07 3.84
CA MET A 147 0.89 -11.96 5.17
C MET A 147 -0.36 -11.11 5.11
N ASN A 148 -1.41 -11.54 5.81
CA ASN A 148 -2.69 -10.86 5.85
C ASN A 148 -3.27 -10.96 7.27
N TYR A 149 -3.27 -9.83 7.98
CA TYR A 149 -3.87 -9.72 9.31
C TYR A 149 -5.30 -9.22 9.16
N VAL A 150 -6.27 -10.00 9.63
CA VAL A 150 -7.68 -9.59 9.68
C VAL A 150 -7.93 -8.85 10.99
N THR A 151 -8.05 -7.53 10.91
CA THR A 151 -8.17 -6.65 12.08
C THR A 151 -9.61 -6.28 12.40
N GLY A 152 -10.53 -6.41 11.44
CA GLY A 152 -11.83 -5.74 11.48
C GLY A 152 -11.73 -4.28 11.04
N GLN A 153 -12.85 -3.56 11.06
CA GLN A 153 -12.96 -2.19 10.53
C GLN A 153 -12.35 -1.16 11.49
N LEU A 154 -11.03 -1.07 11.52
CA LEU A 154 -10.27 -0.09 12.32
C LEU A 154 -10.08 1.26 11.63
N ASP A 155 -10.44 1.33 10.34
CA ASP A 155 -10.16 2.48 9.48
C ASP A 155 -8.67 2.85 9.50
N ALA A 156 -7.81 1.84 9.30
CA ALA A 156 -6.36 1.96 9.38
C ALA A 156 -5.83 2.90 8.29
N HIS A 157 -5.47 4.12 8.66
CA HIS A 157 -5.26 5.20 7.70
C HIS A 157 -3.87 5.23 7.09
N ASP A 158 -2.83 4.93 7.85
CA ASP A 158 -1.44 4.97 7.37
C ASP A 158 -0.66 3.83 8.02
N VAL A 159 0.43 3.41 7.39
CA VAL A 159 1.25 2.26 7.80
C VAL A 159 2.74 2.60 7.73
N GLY A 160 3.55 1.87 8.48
CA GLY A 160 4.99 1.95 8.45
C GLY A 160 5.61 0.62 8.87
N VAL A 161 6.87 0.42 8.52
CA VAL A 161 7.66 -0.74 8.95
C VAL A 161 8.82 -0.25 9.81
N ASP A 162 8.94 -0.79 11.02
CA ASP A 162 10.03 -0.42 11.93
C ASP A 162 11.36 -1.10 11.58
N ALA A 163 12.43 -0.76 12.28
CA ALA A 163 13.77 -1.31 12.04
C ALA A 163 13.86 -2.83 12.26
N GLN A 164 12.87 -3.44 12.92
CA GLN A 164 12.79 -4.89 13.15
C GLN A 164 11.95 -5.58 12.07
N GLY A 165 11.44 -4.84 11.09
CA GLY A 165 10.53 -5.38 10.08
C GLY A 165 9.10 -5.55 10.59
N GLU A 166 8.75 -4.99 11.76
CA GLU A 166 7.41 -5.09 12.33
C GLU A 166 6.51 -3.97 11.79
N ILE A 167 5.25 -4.31 11.56
CA ILE A 167 4.27 -3.36 11.04
C ILE A 167 3.75 -2.48 12.18
N VAL A 168 3.75 -1.16 11.94
CA VAL A 168 3.04 -0.18 12.75
C VAL A 168 1.99 0.50 11.88
N PHE A 169 0.80 0.74 12.41
CA PHE A 169 -0.25 1.43 11.67
C PHE A 169 -1.02 2.42 12.53
N VAL A 170 -1.62 3.40 11.86
CA VAL A 170 -2.53 4.38 12.45
C VAL A 170 -3.92 3.76 12.55
N ASN A 171 -4.38 3.49 13.77
CA ASN A 171 -5.74 3.07 14.05
C ASN A 171 -6.59 4.31 14.36
N THR A 172 -7.17 4.88 13.31
CA THR A 172 -7.93 6.13 13.35
C THR A 172 -9.14 6.03 14.25
N ARG A 173 -9.89 4.94 14.10
CA ARG A 173 -11.13 4.69 14.84
C ARG A 173 -10.90 4.63 16.36
N TYR A 174 -9.73 4.15 16.77
CA TYR A 174 -9.30 4.06 18.18
C TYR A 174 -8.24 5.09 18.59
N ASN A 175 -7.95 6.08 17.75
CA ASN A 175 -7.09 7.24 18.05
C ASN A 175 -5.67 6.86 18.51
N CYS A 176 -5.08 5.80 17.98
CA CYS A 176 -3.80 5.27 18.44
C CYS A 176 -2.90 4.78 17.30
N LEU A 177 -1.61 4.64 17.59
CA LEU A 177 -0.73 3.77 16.81
C LEU A 177 -0.84 2.36 17.36
N ALA A 178 -0.85 1.37 16.46
CA ALA A 178 -1.03 -0.02 16.80
C ALA A 178 -0.12 -0.94 15.99
N LYS A 179 0.06 -2.16 16.48
CA LYS A 179 0.68 -3.30 15.79
C LYS A 179 -0.36 -4.38 15.50
N PRO A 180 -0.19 -5.19 14.43
CA PRO A 180 -1.01 -6.40 14.27
C PRO A 180 -0.84 -7.33 15.48
N SER A 181 -1.90 -8.01 15.87
CA SER A 181 -1.85 -9.00 16.96
C SER A 181 -2.17 -10.39 16.41
N PRO A 182 -1.47 -11.45 16.85
CA PRO A 182 -1.78 -12.82 16.45
C PRO A 182 -3.07 -13.36 17.09
N ARG A 183 -3.60 -12.68 18.11
CA ARG A 183 -4.81 -13.10 18.86
C ARG A 183 -5.95 -12.09 18.78
N HIS A 184 -5.65 -10.81 18.84
CA HIS A 184 -6.63 -9.72 18.87
C HIS A 184 -6.65 -8.97 17.54
N SER A 185 -7.61 -8.06 17.38
CA SER A 185 -7.67 -7.18 16.21
C SER A 185 -6.41 -6.32 16.06
N PHE A 186 -5.84 -5.85 17.17
CA PHE A 186 -4.64 -5.01 17.19
C PHE A 186 -4.06 -4.94 18.62
N GLU A 187 -2.81 -4.51 18.72
CA GLU A 187 -2.14 -4.12 19.97
C GLU A 187 -1.86 -2.62 19.94
N PRO A 188 -2.46 -1.80 20.83
CA PRO A 188 -2.15 -0.38 20.90
C PRO A 188 -0.76 -0.15 21.50
N ILE A 189 0.07 0.64 20.82
CA ILE A 189 1.45 0.93 21.27
C ILE A 189 1.67 2.39 21.67
N TRP A 190 0.80 3.30 21.22
CA TRP A 190 0.89 4.72 21.54
C TRP A 190 -0.44 5.43 21.28
N ARG A 191 -0.75 6.47 22.07
CA ARG A 191 -1.88 7.39 21.82
C ARG A 191 -1.50 8.84 22.14
N PRO A 192 -2.12 9.85 21.50
CA PRO A 192 -1.91 11.24 21.85
C PRO A 192 -2.23 11.52 23.32
N SER A 193 -1.49 12.44 23.94
CA SER A 193 -1.65 12.76 25.37
C SER A 193 -3.01 13.35 25.72
N PHE A 194 -3.69 13.97 24.77
CA PHE A 194 -5.02 14.58 24.94
C PHE A 194 -6.17 13.59 24.78
N ILE A 195 -5.92 12.38 24.27
CA ILE A 195 -6.94 11.33 24.20
C ILE A 195 -7.05 10.65 25.56
N SER A 196 -8.23 10.58 26.16
CA SER A 196 -8.37 10.00 27.50
C SER A 196 -8.32 8.48 27.50
N ASP A 197 -8.88 7.83 26.48
CA ASP A 197 -9.00 6.37 26.41
C ASP A 197 -8.96 5.80 24.97
N ILE A 198 -8.65 4.51 24.83
CA ILE A 198 -8.62 3.79 23.55
C ILE A 198 -10.01 3.20 23.29
N VAL A 199 -10.86 4.01 22.67
CA VAL A 199 -12.26 3.66 22.38
C VAL A 199 -12.61 3.93 20.93
N ASP A 200 -13.59 3.17 20.44
CA ASP A 200 -14.13 3.27 19.09
C ASP A 200 -14.99 4.53 18.92
N GLU A 201 -14.33 5.67 18.74
CA GLU A 201 -15.02 6.96 18.70
C GLU A 201 -14.44 7.96 17.69
N ASP A 202 -13.34 7.63 16.99
CA ASP A 202 -12.65 8.53 16.03
C ASP A 202 -12.65 10.00 16.52
N ARG A 203 -12.06 10.24 17.69
CA ARG A 203 -12.19 11.50 18.41
C ARG A 203 -11.42 12.61 17.69
N CYS A 204 -10.19 12.31 17.29
CA CYS A 204 -9.25 13.29 16.75
C CYS A 204 -8.97 13.10 15.25
N HIS A 205 -9.34 11.96 14.67
CA HIS A 205 -8.96 11.56 13.31
C HIS A 205 -7.44 11.58 13.11
N LEU A 206 -6.74 10.77 13.91
CA LEU A 206 -5.34 10.44 13.72
C LEU A 206 -5.20 9.73 12.37
N ASN A 207 -4.42 10.27 11.43
CA ASN A 207 -4.55 9.87 10.03
C ASN A 207 -3.23 9.60 9.28
N GLY A 208 -2.08 9.98 9.83
CA GLY A 208 -0.81 9.91 9.11
C GLY A 208 0.34 9.57 10.03
N LEU A 209 1.35 8.91 9.47
CA LEU A 209 2.51 8.40 10.19
C LEU A 209 3.79 8.69 9.40
N ALA A 210 4.73 9.37 10.05
CA ALA A 210 6.09 9.52 9.57
C ALA A 210 7.03 8.61 10.36
N MET A 211 7.70 7.71 9.66
CA MET A 211 8.80 6.94 10.20
C MET A 211 10.10 7.76 10.09
N ARG A 212 11.00 7.61 11.07
CA ARG A 212 12.37 8.14 11.02
C ARG A 212 13.29 7.16 11.72
N ASP A 213 14.41 6.82 11.08
CA ASP A 213 15.41 5.88 11.62
C ASP A 213 14.77 4.56 12.08
N GLY A 214 13.81 4.06 11.30
CA GLY A 214 13.10 2.81 11.57
C GLY A 214 12.17 2.84 12.79
N LYS A 215 11.71 4.01 13.25
CA LYS A 215 10.70 4.12 14.32
C LYS A 215 9.60 5.15 14.00
N PRO A 216 8.38 4.99 14.53
CA PRO A 216 7.36 6.04 14.50
C PRO A 216 7.91 7.33 15.11
N ALA A 217 7.89 8.43 14.36
CA ALA A 217 8.50 9.69 14.78
C ALA A 217 7.49 10.82 14.88
N PHE A 218 6.60 10.93 13.89
CA PHE A 218 5.56 11.96 13.87
C PHE A 218 4.24 11.41 13.37
N VAL A 219 3.15 12.01 13.84
CA VAL A 219 1.80 11.69 13.36
C VAL A 219 1.02 12.96 13.09
N THR A 220 0.04 12.87 12.22
CA THR A 220 -0.92 13.95 11.93
C THR A 220 -2.31 13.59 12.44
N SER A 221 -3.04 14.60 12.89
CA SER A 221 -4.42 14.48 13.35
C SER A 221 -5.22 15.71 12.93
N VAL A 222 -6.51 15.55 12.60
CA VAL A 222 -7.37 16.66 12.14
C VAL A 222 -7.80 17.56 13.30
N SER A 223 -7.72 17.09 14.54
CA SER A 223 -8.00 17.93 15.71
C SER A 223 -7.32 17.45 16.98
N LYS A 224 -7.43 18.23 18.06
CA LYS A 224 -7.09 17.78 19.42
C LYS A 224 -8.32 17.30 20.21
N SER A 225 -9.43 17.00 19.53
CA SER A 225 -10.68 16.64 20.22
C SER A 225 -10.58 15.27 20.89
N ASP A 226 -11.15 15.18 22.09
CA ASP A 226 -11.29 13.93 22.86
C ASP A 226 -12.78 13.56 23.03
N THR A 227 -13.57 13.85 21.99
CA THR A 227 -15.01 13.57 21.95
C THR A 227 -15.32 12.84 20.67
N ILE A 228 -16.29 11.92 20.70
CA ILE A 228 -16.74 11.16 19.53
C ILE A 228 -16.91 12.07 18.30
N ASP A 229 -16.24 11.71 17.20
CA ASP A 229 -16.28 12.43 15.92
C ASP A 229 -15.93 13.94 15.99
N GLY A 230 -15.32 14.42 17.07
CA GLY A 230 -15.17 15.85 17.36
C GLY A 230 -14.27 16.62 16.39
N TRP A 231 -13.49 15.91 15.59
CA TRP A 231 -12.67 16.48 14.52
C TRP A 231 -13.49 17.06 13.36
N ARG A 232 -14.74 16.59 13.14
CA ARG A 232 -15.57 17.00 12.00
C ARG A 232 -15.83 18.51 11.96
N ASP A 233 -15.94 19.13 13.13
CA ASP A 233 -16.20 20.56 13.29
C ASP A 233 -14.91 21.40 13.26
N ARG A 234 -13.74 20.77 13.10
CA ARG A 234 -12.41 21.41 13.21
C ARG A 234 -11.54 21.16 11.99
N ARG A 235 -12.14 20.80 10.87
CA ARG A 235 -11.45 20.50 9.61
C ARG A 235 -10.66 21.70 9.07
N ALA A 236 -11.12 22.92 9.32
CA ALA A 236 -10.54 24.13 8.75
C ALA A 236 -9.14 24.45 9.31
N ASP A 237 -8.95 24.34 10.62
CA ASP A 237 -7.76 24.83 11.32
C ASP A 237 -7.40 24.03 12.59
N GLY A 238 -8.14 22.96 12.92
CA GLY A 238 -7.89 22.16 14.12
C GLY A 238 -6.67 21.25 14.04
N GLY A 239 -6.14 21.06 12.85
CA GLY A 239 -5.14 20.05 12.54
C GLY A 239 -3.82 20.27 13.25
N VAL A 240 -3.20 19.15 13.64
CA VAL A 240 -1.94 19.14 14.40
C VAL A 240 -0.95 18.11 13.86
N VAL A 241 0.33 18.38 14.12
CA VAL A 241 1.43 17.43 14.00
C VAL A 241 1.96 17.13 15.39
N ILE A 242 2.17 15.86 15.71
CA ILE A 242 2.56 15.38 17.04
C ILE A 242 3.89 14.65 16.93
N ASP A 243 4.85 15.02 17.78
CA ASP A 243 6.08 14.26 18.03
C ASP A 243 5.72 13.05 18.90
N VAL A 244 5.91 11.84 18.35
CA VAL A 244 5.50 10.57 18.99
C VAL A 244 6.32 10.31 20.25
N GLU A 245 7.65 10.50 20.16
CA GLU A 245 8.59 10.21 21.24
C GLU A 245 8.35 11.12 22.46
N LYS A 246 8.10 12.40 22.22
CA LYS A 246 7.79 13.37 23.28
C LYS A 246 6.31 13.39 23.66
N ASN A 247 5.45 12.77 22.85
CA ASN A 247 3.99 12.85 22.89
C ASN A 247 3.51 14.31 23.02
N LYS A 248 3.99 15.18 22.13
CA LYS A 248 3.72 16.62 22.17
C LYS A 248 3.32 17.14 20.80
N VAL A 249 2.30 17.99 20.77
CA VAL A 249 1.95 18.78 19.59
C VAL A 249 3.11 19.73 19.28
N ILE A 250 3.61 19.66 18.04
CA ILE A 250 4.73 20.47 17.53
C ILE A 250 4.34 21.42 16.40
N CYS A 251 3.15 21.29 15.82
CA CYS A 251 2.58 22.25 14.86
C CYS A 251 1.05 22.16 14.98
N GLU A 252 0.37 23.30 14.85
CA GLU A 252 -1.10 23.39 14.90
C GLU A 252 -1.61 24.43 13.89
N GLY A 253 -2.94 24.57 13.77
CA GLY A 253 -3.55 25.51 12.83
C GLY A 253 -3.65 24.98 11.41
N LEU A 254 -3.46 23.67 11.20
CA LEU A 254 -3.49 23.05 9.88
C LEU A 254 -4.91 22.66 9.49
N SER A 255 -5.18 22.69 8.19
CA SER A 255 -6.43 22.25 7.58
C SER A 255 -6.29 20.81 7.12
N MET A 256 -6.79 19.87 7.94
CA MET A 256 -6.73 18.44 7.63
C MET A 256 -5.32 17.97 7.22
N PRO A 257 -4.30 18.03 8.10
CA PRO A 257 -2.95 17.61 7.75
C PRO A 257 -2.91 16.10 7.48
N HIS A 258 -2.20 15.70 6.42
CA HIS A 258 -2.06 14.30 5.98
C HIS A 258 -0.62 13.95 5.59
N SER A 259 -0.37 12.64 5.48
CA SER A 259 0.81 12.00 4.90
C SER A 259 2.14 12.65 5.34
N PRO A 260 2.41 12.74 6.65
CA PRO A 260 3.66 13.28 7.12
C PRO A 260 4.80 12.34 6.72
N ARG A 261 5.93 12.89 6.25
CA ARG A 261 7.12 12.12 5.88
C ARG A 261 8.38 12.83 6.37
N TRP A 262 9.30 12.07 6.94
CA TRP A 262 10.63 12.59 7.26
C TRP A 262 11.55 12.39 6.06
N HIS A 263 12.04 13.49 5.48
CA HIS A 263 12.88 13.43 4.28
C HIS A 263 13.88 14.58 4.25
N ASN A 264 15.15 14.27 3.94
CA ASN A 264 16.27 15.22 3.88
C ASN A 264 16.34 16.18 5.10
N GLY A 265 16.17 15.62 6.31
CA GLY A 265 16.26 16.37 7.56
C GLY A 265 15.07 17.30 7.86
N LYS A 266 13.99 17.22 7.08
CA LYS A 266 12.76 17.98 7.28
C LYS A 266 11.56 17.05 7.50
N LEU A 267 10.59 17.53 8.26
CA LEU A 267 9.28 16.91 8.38
C LEU A 267 8.34 17.55 7.35
N TRP A 268 8.07 16.84 6.27
CA TRP A 268 7.14 17.24 5.22
C TRP A 268 5.72 16.82 5.59
N VAL A 269 4.74 17.65 5.24
CA VAL A 269 3.32 17.45 5.57
C VAL A 269 2.47 18.02 4.43
N LEU A 270 1.34 17.38 4.17
CA LEU A 270 0.30 17.91 3.30
C LEU A 270 -0.73 18.66 4.13
N ASP A 271 -0.91 19.95 3.89
CA ASP A 271 -2.01 20.73 4.45
C ASP A 271 -3.23 20.62 3.52
N ALA A 272 -3.89 19.46 3.56
CA ALA A 272 -4.76 18.98 2.49
C ALA A 272 -5.99 19.88 2.25
N GLY A 273 -6.52 20.51 3.30
CA GLY A 273 -7.66 21.42 3.20
C GLY A 273 -7.32 22.79 2.64
N THR A 274 -6.04 23.13 2.50
CA THR A 274 -5.58 24.32 1.78
C THR A 274 -5.01 23.97 0.40
N GLY A 275 -4.59 22.72 0.17
CA GLY A 275 -3.88 22.34 -1.05
C GLY A 275 -2.39 22.67 -1.02
N ASP A 276 -1.80 22.94 0.16
CA ASP A 276 -0.37 23.20 0.29
C ASP A 276 0.43 21.94 0.59
N PHE A 277 1.44 21.70 -0.24
CA PHE A 277 2.58 20.86 0.09
C PHE A 277 3.66 21.70 0.76
N GLY A 278 4.20 21.24 1.89
CA GLY A 278 5.20 21.98 2.63
C GLY A 278 5.88 21.18 3.73
N TYR A 279 6.62 21.89 4.59
CA TYR A 279 7.32 21.28 5.72
C TYR A 279 7.10 22.04 7.02
N VAL A 280 7.25 21.35 8.14
CA VAL A 280 7.22 21.96 9.48
C VAL A 280 8.62 22.41 9.85
N GLU A 281 8.78 23.71 10.04
CA GLU A 281 9.95 24.25 10.74
C GLU A 281 9.82 23.94 12.22
N MET A 282 10.72 23.09 12.73
CA MET A 282 10.75 22.72 14.14
C MET A 282 10.91 23.96 15.04
N PRO A 283 10.27 23.98 16.23
CA PRO A 283 10.40 25.07 17.17
C PRO A 283 11.87 25.32 17.56
N LYS A 284 12.28 26.59 17.61
CA LYS A 284 13.63 27.02 18.04
C LYS A 284 13.55 27.90 19.30
N GLY A 285 14.58 27.83 20.14
CA GLY A 285 14.68 28.63 21.36
C GLY A 285 13.56 28.32 22.35
N LYS A 286 12.81 29.36 22.76
CA LYS A 286 11.69 29.23 23.73
C LYS A 286 10.34 28.88 23.07
N ALA A 287 10.25 28.87 21.75
CA ALA A 287 9.02 28.52 21.05
C ALA A 287 8.63 27.06 21.34
N LYS A 288 7.35 26.82 21.63
CA LYS A 288 6.83 25.46 21.88
C LYS A 288 6.29 24.80 20.60
N LEU A 289 5.86 25.62 19.65
CA LEU A 289 5.28 25.18 18.38
C LEU A 289 6.19 25.62 17.23
N GLY A 290 6.35 24.71 16.28
CA GLY A 290 6.89 24.97 14.97
C GLY A 290 5.88 25.68 14.07
N LYS A 291 6.29 25.93 12.83
CA LYS A 291 5.46 26.60 11.83
C LYS A 291 5.49 25.82 10.53
N PHE A 292 4.32 25.57 9.96
CA PHE A 292 4.22 25.05 8.61
C PHE A 292 4.66 26.11 7.59
N LYS A 293 5.49 25.67 6.65
CA LYS A 293 6.02 26.46 5.54
C LYS A 293 5.51 25.86 4.25
N PRO A 294 4.52 26.50 3.58
CA PRO A 294 4.08 26.05 2.27
C PRO A 294 5.23 26.23 1.26
N VAL A 295 5.38 25.26 0.38
CA VAL A 295 6.35 25.27 -0.72
C VAL A 295 5.63 25.38 -2.06
N THR A 296 4.60 24.55 -2.26
CA THR A 296 3.86 24.49 -3.52
C THR A 296 2.38 24.33 -3.26
N PHE A 297 1.56 25.12 -3.96
CA PHE A 297 0.13 24.86 -4.07
C PHE A 297 -0.13 23.81 -5.15
N CYS A 298 -0.88 22.78 -4.78
CA CYS A 298 -1.29 21.69 -5.64
C CYS A 298 -2.83 21.73 -5.77
N PRO A 299 -3.42 21.82 -6.99
CA PRO A 299 -4.84 22.13 -7.14
C PRO A 299 -5.74 20.91 -6.89
N GLY A 300 -5.83 20.48 -5.63
CA GLY A 300 -6.67 19.36 -5.19
C GLY A 300 -6.56 19.12 -3.69
N PHE A 301 -7.40 18.21 -3.18
CA PHE A 301 -7.28 17.74 -1.81
C PHE A 301 -6.10 16.76 -1.73
N LEU A 302 -5.07 17.12 -0.98
CA LEU A 302 -3.79 16.39 -1.00
C LEU A 302 -3.84 15.13 -0.13
N ARG A 303 -3.37 14.02 -0.67
CA ARG A 303 -3.25 12.72 0.02
C ARG A 303 -2.13 11.91 -0.59
N GLY A 304 -1.34 11.26 0.24
CA GLY A 304 -0.20 10.47 -0.19
C GLY A 304 1.02 11.31 -0.52
N LEU A 305 2.15 10.89 0.02
CA LEU A 305 3.41 11.59 -0.13
C LEU A 305 4.56 10.59 -0.12
N ALA A 306 5.36 10.61 -1.17
CA ALA A 306 6.59 9.83 -1.28
C ALA A 306 7.74 10.70 -1.80
N PHE A 307 8.98 10.26 -1.59
CA PHE A 307 10.17 11.00 -2.00
C PHE A 307 11.21 10.12 -2.69
N ASN A 308 11.90 10.71 -3.67
CA ASN A 308 13.16 10.18 -4.19
C ASN A 308 14.11 11.35 -4.48
N GLY A 309 15.24 11.39 -3.76
CA GLY A 309 16.19 12.50 -3.87
C GLY A 309 15.53 13.84 -3.54
N LYS A 310 15.44 14.74 -4.53
CA LYS A 310 14.78 16.06 -4.40
C LYS A 310 13.35 16.09 -4.94
N TYR A 311 12.80 14.95 -5.37
CA TYR A 311 11.47 14.89 -5.95
C TYR A 311 10.47 14.38 -4.93
N ALA A 312 9.42 15.16 -4.70
CA ALA A 312 8.26 14.79 -3.90
C ALA A 312 7.13 14.36 -4.83
N PHE A 313 6.57 13.17 -4.61
CA PHE A 313 5.39 12.68 -5.31
C PHE A 313 4.19 12.93 -4.42
N VAL A 314 3.37 13.90 -4.81
CA VAL A 314 2.21 14.37 -4.05
C VAL A 314 0.96 13.85 -4.72
N GLY A 315 0.14 13.06 -4.01
CA GLY A 315 -1.15 12.62 -4.54
C GLY A 315 -2.25 13.65 -4.32
N LEU A 316 -3.15 13.75 -5.29
CA LEU A 316 -4.24 14.72 -5.36
C LEU A 316 -5.55 14.00 -5.59
N SER A 317 -6.58 14.49 -4.91
CA SER A 317 -7.97 14.08 -5.08
C SER A 317 -8.84 15.28 -5.43
N LYS A 318 -9.92 15.03 -6.16
CA LYS A 318 -11.01 15.99 -6.29
C LYS A 318 -11.70 16.18 -4.92
N PRO A 319 -12.02 17.40 -4.50
CA PRO A 319 -12.74 17.62 -3.26
C PRO A 319 -14.13 16.99 -3.33
N ARG A 320 -14.58 16.39 -2.22
CA ARG A 320 -15.94 15.86 -2.09
C ARG A 320 -16.91 17.01 -1.85
N TYR A 321 -17.60 17.44 -2.89
CA TYR A 321 -18.77 18.30 -2.73
C TYR A 321 -19.79 17.59 -1.80
N LYS A 322 -20.30 18.29 -0.78
CA LYS A 322 -21.01 17.86 0.46
C LYS A 322 -20.18 17.48 1.70
N ARG A 323 -18.96 16.94 1.58
CA ARG A 323 -18.16 16.51 2.77
C ARG A 323 -16.92 17.36 3.04
N PHE A 324 -16.45 18.13 2.07
CA PHE A 324 -15.28 19.01 2.19
C PHE A 324 -15.57 20.46 1.76
N GLU A 325 -16.84 20.83 1.65
CA GLU A 325 -17.25 22.22 1.45
C GLU A 325 -16.81 23.09 2.63
N GLY A 326 -16.43 24.34 2.32
CA GLY A 326 -16.05 25.34 3.33
C GLY A 326 -14.59 25.31 3.74
N LEU A 327 -13.74 24.51 3.07
CA LEU A 327 -12.29 24.56 3.24
C LEU A 327 -11.67 25.67 2.38
N ALA A 328 -10.49 26.15 2.78
CA ALA A 328 -9.79 27.21 2.06
C ALA A 328 -9.43 26.83 0.61
N LEU A 329 -9.32 25.53 0.32
CA LEU A 329 -9.05 24.98 -1.01
C LEU A 329 -10.01 25.53 -2.09
N ASP A 330 -11.30 25.65 -1.81
CA ASP A 330 -12.29 26.14 -2.80
C ASP A 330 -11.97 27.56 -3.26
N LYS A 331 -11.57 28.43 -2.32
CA LYS A 331 -11.17 29.80 -2.64
C LYS A 331 -9.85 29.79 -3.42
N ARG A 332 -8.89 28.98 -3.02
CA ARG A 332 -7.56 28.93 -3.65
C ARG A 332 -7.61 28.41 -5.08
N LEU A 333 -8.46 27.41 -5.35
CA LEU A 333 -8.72 26.93 -6.71
C LEU A 333 -9.26 28.06 -7.59
N LYS A 334 -10.23 28.84 -7.09
CA LYS A 334 -10.78 30.02 -7.80
C LYS A 334 -9.74 31.12 -8.01
N ASP A 335 -8.97 31.45 -6.98
CA ASP A 335 -7.92 32.49 -7.05
C ASP A 335 -6.82 32.11 -8.06
N ALA A 336 -6.56 30.80 -8.22
CA ALA A 336 -5.56 30.25 -9.14
C ALA A 336 -6.12 29.93 -10.54
N ASP A 337 -7.40 30.22 -10.81
CA ASP A 337 -8.10 29.85 -12.05
C ASP A 337 -7.91 28.37 -12.44
N SER A 338 -8.06 27.48 -11.45
CA SER A 338 -7.77 26.05 -11.61
C SER A 338 -8.95 25.19 -11.16
N GLU A 339 -9.26 24.18 -11.98
CA GLU A 339 -10.14 23.09 -11.60
C GLU A 339 -9.38 22.03 -10.79
N PRO A 340 -10.04 21.33 -9.85
CA PRO A 340 -9.41 20.25 -9.11
C PRO A 340 -9.20 19.01 -9.98
N TRP A 341 -8.06 18.35 -9.80
CA TRP A 341 -7.71 17.08 -10.48
C TRP A 341 -7.38 15.96 -9.51
N CYS A 342 -7.49 14.73 -10.03
CA CYS A 342 -7.12 13.49 -9.37
C CYS A 342 -5.85 12.97 -10.03
N GLY A 343 -4.84 12.57 -9.26
CA GLY A 343 -3.56 12.16 -9.83
C GLY A 343 -2.37 12.39 -8.90
N VAL A 344 -1.17 12.43 -9.47
CA VAL A 344 0.09 12.65 -8.75
C VAL A 344 0.87 13.78 -9.42
N GLN A 345 1.33 14.76 -8.64
CA GLN A 345 2.30 15.76 -9.07
C GLN A 345 3.68 15.44 -8.53
N VAL A 346 4.71 15.62 -9.35
CA VAL A 346 6.11 15.50 -8.96
C VAL A 346 6.68 16.90 -8.76
N ILE A 347 6.97 17.24 -7.52
CA ILE A 347 7.48 18.56 -7.11
C ILE A 347 8.98 18.46 -6.85
N ASP A 348 9.77 19.32 -7.48
CA ASP A 348 11.18 19.53 -7.12
C ASP A 348 11.23 20.34 -5.82
N THR A 349 11.74 19.75 -4.73
CA THR A 349 11.72 20.34 -3.38
C THR A 349 12.64 21.54 -3.20
N ASP A 350 13.62 21.73 -4.09
CA ASP A 350 14.56 22.85 -4.02
C ASP A 350 13.94 24.11 -4.63
N THR A 351 13.12 23.93 -5.66
CA THR A 351 12.51 25.04 -6.43
C THR A 351 11.02 25.24 -6.16
N GLY A 352 10.34 24.22 -5.64
CA GLY A 352 8.88 24.19 -5.52
C GLY A 352 8.13 23.98 -6.85
N ALA A 353 8.84 23.73 -7.95
CA ALA A 353 8.22 23.57 -9.26
C ALA A 353 7.62 22.17 -9.45
N CYS A 354 6.44 22.09 -10.08
CA CYS A 354 5.89 20.84 -10.58
C CYS A 354 6.62 20.46 -11.87
N VAL A 355 7.47 19.42 -11.83
CA VAL A 355 8.32 19.00 -12.94
C VAL A 355 7.71 17.88 -13.78
N ASP A 356 6.82 17.07 -13.20
CA ASP A 356 6.07 16.02 -13.89
C ASP A 356 4.72 15.78 -13.22
N TRP A 357 3.82 15.10 -13.91
CA TRP A 357 2.51 14.78 -13.39
C TRP A 357 1.90 13.53 -14.06
N PHE A 358 1.03 12.87 -13.32
CA PHE A 358 0.14 11.81 -13.78
C PHE A 358 -1.28 12.20 -13.40
N ARG A 359 -2.20 12.28 -14.36
CA ARG A 359 -3.59 12.70 -14.16
C ARG A 359 -4.52 11.53 -14.45
N ILE A 360 -5.48 11.32 -13.56
CA ILE A 360 -6.56 10.36 -13.74
C ILE A 360 -7.84 11.14 -14.04
N ASP A 361 -8.46 10.80 -15.16
CA ASP A 361 -9.71 11.37 -15.61
C ASP A 361 -10.86 10.36 -15.42
N GLY A 362 -12.09 10.78 -15.75
CA GLY A 362 -13.28 9.95 -15.58
C GLY A 362 -13.74 9.81 -14.13
N LYS A 363 -14.15 8.58 -13.76
CA LYS A 363 -14.91 8.29 -12.53
C LYS A 363 -14.06 8.23 -11.26
N ILE A 364 -12.75 8.05 -11.38
CA ILE A 364 -11.84 7.99 -10.24
C ILE A 364 -11.53 9.42 -9.83
N GLY A 365 -12.10 9.85 -8.70
CA GLY A 365 -11.93 11.19 -8.17
C GLY A 365 -11.02 11.27 -6.97
N GLU A 366 -10.67 10.14 -6.35
CA GLU A 366 -9.92 10.11 -5.10
C GLU A 366 -8.76 9.13 -5.13
N LEU A 367 -7.57 9.64 -4.83
CA LEU A 367 -6.42 8.85 -4.39
C LEU A 367 -6.34 8.87 -2.86
N TYR A 368 -5.65 7.90 -2.29
CA TYR A 368 -5.50 7.82 -0.84
C TYR A 368 -4.05 7.89 -0.39
N ASP A 369 -3.18 7.05 -0.94
CA ASP A 369 -1.74 7.12 -0.66
C ASP A 369 -0.91 6.91 -1.92
N VAL A 370 0.35 7.32 -1.83
CA VAL A 370 1.35 7.25 -2.89
C VAL A 370 2.66 6.76 -2.27
N GLU A 371 3.29 5.81 -2.94
CA GLU A 371 4.58 5.25 -2.55
C GLU A 371 5.46 4.99 -3.78
N LEU A 372 6.78 5.08 -3.63
CA LEU A 372 7.72 4.68 -4.68
C LEU A 372 8.27 3.30 -4.38
N ILE A 373 8.11 2.34 -5.30
CA ILE A 373 8.69 1.01 -5.16
C ILE A 373 10.07 1.02 -5.83
N PRO A 374 11.18 0.98 -5.07
CA PRO A 374 12.52 1.02 -5.62
C PRO A 374 12.91 -0.35 -6.20
N GLY A 375 13.85 -0.35 -7.13
CA GLY A 375 14.42 -1.58 -7.70
C GLY A 375 13.66 -2.14 -8.91
N PHE A 376 12.39 -1.75 -9.08
CA PHE A 376 11.50 -2.31 -10.10
C PHE A 376 10.96 -1.23 -11.02
N ARG A 377 11.07 -1.44 -12.33
CA ARG A 377 10.62 -0.48 -13.35
C ARG A 377 9.20 -0.77 -13.81
N CYS A 378 8.77 -2.02 -13.76
CA CYS A 378 7.48 -2.46 -14.29
C CYS A 378 6.87 -3.55 -13.39
N PRO A 379 6.52 -3.27 -12.13
CA PRO A 379 5.94 -4.29 -11.27
C PRO A 379 4.46 -4.51 -11.53
N MET A 380 4.00 -5.70 -11.16
CA MET A 380 2.58 -6.00 -10.97
C MET A 380 2.29 -6.48 -9.54
N THR A 381 1.01 -6.43 -9.17
CA THR A 381 0.50 -6.92 -7.89
C THR A 381 -0.64 -7.89 -8.13
N VAL A 382 -0.68 -8.97 -7.36
CA VAL A 382 -1.77 -9.93 -7.38
C VAL A 382 -2.81 -9.57 -6.32
N SER A 383 -4.07 -9.49 -6.73
CA SER A 383 -5.18 -9.25 -5.81
C SER A 383 -5.38 -10.44 -4.86
N PRO A 384 -5.58 -10.23 -3.55
CA PRO A 384 -5.71 -11.31 -2.56
C PRO A 384 -6.89 -12.25 -2.81
N THR A 385 -7.90 -11.81 -3.57
CA THR A 385 -9.10 -12.60 -3.90
C THR A 385 -9.13 -13.05 -5.37
N SER A 386 -8.04 -12.87 -6.11
CA SER A 386 -7.96 -13.32 -7.51
C SER A 386 -7.71 -14.82 -7.62
N PRO A 387 -8.06 -15.46 -8.75
CA PRO A 387 -7.65 -16.83 -9.04
C PRO A 387 -6.13 -17.03 -8.94
N ASP A 388 -5.33 -16.05 -9.36
CA ASP A 388 -3.87 -16.11 -9.29
C ASP A 388 -3.35 -16.22 -7.87
N ALA A 389 -3.99 -15.57 -6.90
CA ALA A 389 -3.61 -15.73 -5.49
C ALA A 389 -3.72 -17.19 -5.03
N ALA A 390 -4.63 -17.97 -5.62
CA ALA A 390 -4.85 -19.38 -5.30
C ALA A 390 -3.99 -20.34 -6.13
N THR A 391 -3.62 -19.97 -7.37
CA THR A 391 -2.96 -20.89 -8.32
C THR A 391 -1.48 -20.61 -8.54
N LEU A 392 -1.00 -19.38 -8.31
CA LEU A 392 0.39 -19.01 -8.47
C LEU A 392 1.22 -19.47 -7.25
N VAL A 393 1.75 -20.68 -7.35
CA VAL A 393 2.60 -21.29 -6.32
C VAL A 393 4.07 -21.05 -6.64
N THR A 394 4.77 -20.44 -5.67
CA THR A 394 6.22 -20.26 -5.67
C THR A 394 6.80 -20.92 -4.42
N PHE A 395 8.02 -21.44 -4.49
CA PHE A 395 8.70 -22.08 -3.36
C PHE A 395 10.17 -21.64 -3.31
N ASP A 396 10.75 -21.65 -2.10
CA ASP A 396 12.14 -21.24 -1.88
C ASP A 396 13.13 -22.24 -2.51
N GLN A 397 13.84 -21.82 -3.55
CA GLN A 397 14.82 -22.66 -4.25
C GLN A 397 16.14 -22.77 -3.49
N ALA A 398 16.48 -21.83 -2.62
CA ALA A 398 17.71 -21.86 -1.80
C ALA A 398 17.66 -22.96 -0.73
N SER A 399 16.46 -23.39 -0.34
CA SER A 399 16.24 -24.53 0.55
C SER A 399 16.39 -25.91 -0.12
N ARG A 400 16.74 -25.99 -1.41
CA ARG A 400 17.04 -27.26 -2.06
C ARG A 400 18.25 -27.90 -1.38
N GLN A 401 18.01 -28.99 -0.65
CA GLN A 401 19.09 -29.91 -0.34
C GLN A 401 19.67 -30.41 -1.66
N PRO A 402 21.00 -30.45 -1.83
CA PRO A 402 21.59 -31.11 -2.98
C PRO A 402 21.06 -32.55 -3.00
N ASN A 403 20.57 -32.99 -4.15
CA ASN A 403 20.12 -34.38 -4.32
C ASN A 403 21.25 -35.32 -3.84
N PRO A 404 20.93 -36.34 -3.03
CA PRO A 404 21.93 -37.31 -2.55
C PRO A 404 22.61 -38.08 -3.68
#